data_AF-A0A7S1Z8V1-F1
#
_entry.id   AF-A0A7S1Z8V1-F1
#
_cell.length_a   1.000
_cell.length_b   1.000
_cell.length_c   1.000
_cell.angle_alpha   90.00
_cell.angle_beta   90.00
_cell.angle_gamma   90.00
#
_symmetry.space_group_name_H-M   'P 1'
#
loop_
_entity.id
_entity.type
_entity.pdbx_description
1 polymer ?
#
loop_
_entity_poly.entity_id
_entity_poly.type
_entity_poly.pdbx_seq_one_letter_code
_entity_poly.pdbx_strand_id
1 'polypeptide(L)'
;TMSEEDAAPAAEEDLAAMLDLSKKKKKKKKKDKEKSSKSKSSSKSSSADADAAGGSGGDGGGSGDVDLAEQRRLIREIEEAREETEDPYDKKADYTYDDLLDRVVAILHSKNPDLIEKKRRNMKPPQLTRVGTKKTLWVNFQEICTMMQRSPDHVYQFFMAELGTEGSIDGQGRLVIRGKYVPKYIESLLRKYIVEYVTCQMCRSPNTELTKDSGSRLHFCSCRDCGSSRSVAPIRSGYHATSRADRRAARAAAR
;
A
#
# COMPACT_ATOMS: atom_id res chain seq x y z
N THR A 1 26.84 54.19 26.56
CA THR A 1 27.32 53.17 27.50
C THR A 1 26.38 52.00 27.48
N MET A 2 26.94 50.80 27.43
CA MET A 2 26.33 49.48 27.62
C MET A 2 25.63 48.86 26.40
N SER A 3 26.46 48.10 25.67
CA SER A 3 26.09 46.93 24.88
C SER A 3 25.84 45.75 25.81
N GLU A 4 24.81 44.96 25.56
CA GLU A 4 24.58 43.64 26.19
C GLU A 4 24.44 42.59 25.09
N GLU A 5 25.45 41.73 24.97
CA GLU A 5 25.35 40.44 24.28
C GLU A 5 26.03 39.36 25.15
N ASP A 6 25.31 38.24 25.25
CA ASP A 6 25.73 36.85 25.47
C ASP A 6 26.23 36.32 26.83
N ALA A 7 25.38 35.51 27.45
CA ALA A 7 25.72 34.52 28.48
C ALA A 7 24.93 33.20 28.31
N ALA A 8 25.53 32.29 27.54
CA ALA A 8 25.80 30.88 27.85
C ALA A 8 24.71 29.76 27.82
N PRO A 9 25.11 28.51 27.48
CA PRO A 9 24.26 27.38 27.10
C PRO A 9 24.06 26.37 28.24
N ALA A 10 22.82 25.94 28.51
CA ALA A 10 22.54 25.00 29.60
C ALA A 10 21.45 23.95 29.29
N ALA A 11 21.07 23.74 28.02
CA ALA A 11 19.91 22.91 27.67
C ALA A 11 20.24 21.54 27.03
N GLU A 12 21.51 21.23 26.75
CA GLU A 12 21.86 20.05 25.94
C GLU A 12 22.34 18.82 26.75
N GLU A 13 22.72 18.97 28.02
CA GLU A 13 23.20 17.83 28.82
C GLU A 13 22.09 16.99 29.48
N ASP A 14 20.86 17.51 29.62
CA ASP A 14 19.77 16.80 30.31
C ASP A 14 19.03 15.77 29.44
N LEU A 15 19.18 15.80 28.11
CA LEU A 15 18.52 14.83 27.21
C LEU A 15 19.32 13.52 27.04
N ALA A 16 20.64 13.58 27.25
CA ALA A 16 21.54 12.44 27.08
C ALA A 16 21.50 11.46 28.26
N ALA A 17 21.05 11.91 29.45
CA ALA A 17 20.96 11.08 30.65
C ALA A 17 19.67 10.25 30.78
N MET A 18 18.65 10.50 29.92
CA MET A 18 17.34 9.82 30.01
C MET A 18 17.18 8.58 29.10
N LEU A 19 18.21 8.23 28.31
CA LEU A 19 18.14 7.18 27.27
C LEU A 19 18.96 5.89 27.54
N ASP A 20 19.51 5.69 28.74
CA ASP A 20 20.24 4.45 29.06
C ASP A 20 19.34 3.40 29.75
N LEU A 21 18.71 2.56 28.94
CA LEU A 21 17.92 1.40 29.36
C LEU A 21 18.64 0.07 29.01
N SER A 22 19.92 -0.04 29.35
CA SER A 22 20.72 -1.25 29.10
C SER A 22 20.87 -2.17 30.34
N LYS A 23 19.75 -2.62 30.94
CA LYS A 23 19.78 -3.71 31.95
C LYS A 23 18.46 -4.51 32.02
N LYS A 24 18.30 -5.51 31.14
CA LYS A 24 17.38 -6.64 31.43
C LYS A 24 17.78 -7.96 30.73
N LYS A 25 18.58 -8.74 31.47
CA LYS A 25 18.42 -10.18 31.76
C LYS A 25 18.00 -11.12 30.60
N LYS A 26 19.01 -11.70 29.96
CA LYS A 26 18.96 -12.86 29.05
C LYS A 26 18.50 -14.13 29.80
N LYS A 27 17.37 -14.74 29.40
CA LYS A 27 16.92 -16.07 29.91
C LYS A 27 16.69 -17.05 28.76
N LYS A 28 17.62 -18.02 28.68
CA LYS A 28 17.58 -19.43 28.24
C LYS A 28 16.71 -19.85 27.03
N LYS A 29 17.42 -20.19 25.94
CA LYS A 29 17.01 -20.92 24.74
C LYS A 29 16.82 -22.43 25.07
N LYS A 30 15.69 -23.02 24.70
CA LYS A 30 15.49 -24.49 24.65
C LYS A 30 15.36 -24.94 23.19
N LYS A 31 15.98 -26.09 22.94
CA LYS A 31 16.26 -26.82 21.70
C LYS A 31 15.00 -27.51 21.18
N ASP A 32 14.75 -27.44 19.87
CA ASP A 32 14.16 -28.58 19.15
C ASP A 32 14.62 -28.63 17.69
N LYS A 33 14.63 -29.87 17.20
CA LYS A 33 15.43 -30.44 16.11
C LYS A 33 14.44 -30.91 15.05
N GLU A 34 14.50 -30.37 13.84
CA GLU A 34 13.79 -30.96 12.70
C GLU A 34 14.65 -31.00 11.44
N LYS A 35 14.47 -32.11 10.72
CA LYS A 35 15.35 -32.69 9.71
C LYS A 35 15.12 -32.03 8.36
N SER A 36 16.19 -31.56 7.71
CA SER A 36 16.19 -31.29 6.27
C SER A 36 16.74 -32.50 5.53
N SER A 37 15.89 -33.20 4.78
CA SER A 37 16.27 -34.18 3.77
C SER A 37 16.78 -33.45 2.53
N LYS A 38 18.07 -33.63 2.23
CA LYS A 38 18.74 -33.19 1.01
C LYS A 38 18.88 -34.40 0.09
N SER A 39 18.07 -34.46 -0.96
CA SER A 39 18.26 -35.36 -2.10
C SER A 39 18.77 -34.55 -3.29
N LYS A 40 20.06 -34.68 -3.60
CA LYS A 40 20.62 -34.43 -4.94
C LYS A 40 21.68 -35.48 -5.18
N SER A 41 21.27 -36.54 -5.86
CA SER A 41 22.15 -37.55 -6.43
C SER A 41 22.74 -37.03 -7.73
N SER A 42 24.07 -37.08 -7.78
CA SER A 42 24.89 -37.15 -8.97
C SER A 42 24.58 -38.41 -9.78
N SER A 43 24.55 -38.30 -11.11
CA SER A 43 25.10 -39.35 -11.96
C SER A 43 25.48 -38.78 -13.33
N LYS A 44 26.69 -39.16 -13.71
CA LYS A 44 27.44 -38.92 -14.93
C LYS A 44 27.40 -40.21 -15.74
N SER A 45 27.20 -40.15 -17.05
CA SER A 45 27.49 -41.21 -18.03
C SER A 45 27.22 -40.63 -19.44
N SER A 46 28.26 -40.43 -20.28
CA SER A 46 28.66 -41.29 -21.43
C SER A 46 27.71 -41.12 -22.63
N SER A 47 28.07 -41.05 -23.91
CA SER A 47 29.24 -41.36 -24.76
C SER A 47 28.96 -40.69 -26.13
N ALA A 48 29.96 -40.26 -26.93
CA ALA A 48 30.36 -40.87 -28.23
C ALA A 48 29.19 -41.59 -28.99
N ASP A 49 28.88 -41.32 -30.27
CA ASP A 49 29.72 -41.50 -31.47
C ASP A 49 29.14 -40.79 -32.72
N ALA A 50 29.89 -40.90 -33.82
CA ALA A 50 29.88 -40.16 -35.08
C ALA A 50 28.94 -40.70 -36.21
N ASP A 51 29.05 -40.02 -37.37
CA ASP A 51 28.76 -40.46 -38.75
C ASP A 51 27.27 -40.54 -39.18
N ALA A 52 26.85 -40.36 -40.42
CA ALA A 52 27.36 -39.78 -41.67
C ALA A 52 26.19 -39.87 -42.68
N ALA A 53 26.15 -38.96 -43.65
CA ALA A 53 25.64 -39.09 -45.03
C ALA A 53 24.26 -39.74 -45.36
N GLY A 54 23.53 -39.10 -46.28
CA GLY A 54 22.57 -39.79 -47.15
C GLY A 54 21.45 -38.90 -47.67
N GLY A 55 21.65 -38.31 -48.86
CA GLY A 55 20.63 -37.52 -49.57
C GLY A 55 19.69 -38.33 -50.46
N SER A 56 18.67 -37.65 -50.97
CA SER A 56 17.91 -37.87 -52.23
C SER A 56 16.67 -36.97 -52.12
N GLY A 57 16.19 -36.18 -53.09
CA GLY A 57 16.45 -36.07 -54.52
C GLY A 57 15.14 -35.59 -55.19
N GLY A 58 15.26 -34.65 -56.14
CA GLY A 58 14.24 -34.26 -57.13
C GLY A 58 13.25 -33.16 -56.71
N ASP A 59 12.78 -32.27 -57.58
CA ASP A 59 13.03 -32.00 -59.00
C ASP A 59 12.26 -30.71 -59.37
N GLY A 60 12.79 -29.92 -60.31
CA GLY A 60 11.95 -29.23 -61.31
C GLY A 60 11.55 -27.76 -61.10
N GLY A 61 12.16 -26.88 -61.91
CA GLY A 61 11.40 -25.87 -62.68
C GLY A 61 11.61 -24.39 -62.30
N GLY A 62 12.52 -23.72 -63.00
CA GLY A 62 12.92 -22.34 -62.74
C GLY A 62 11.98 -21.22 -63.21
N SER A 63 12.27 -20.00 -62.75
CA SER A 63 11.96 -18.76 -63.47
C SER A 63 12.77 -17.59 -62.90
N GLY A 64 13.40 -16.82 -63.79
CA GLY A 64 13.90 -15.46 -63.51
C GLY A 64 15.29 -15.38 -62.89
N ASP A 65 16.33 -15.52 -63.71
CA ASP A 65 17.61 -14.83 -63.46
C ASP A 65 17.33 -13.32 -63.60
N VAL A 66 16.74 -12.72 -62.57
CA VAL A 66 16.72 -11.28 -62.41
C VAL A 66 18.10 -10.90 -61.93
N ASP A 67 18.83 -10.22 -62.82
CA ASP A 67 20.24 -9.88 -62.73
C ASP A 67 20.63 -9.49 -61.29
N LEU A 68 21.29 -10.40 -60.57
CA LEU A 68 21.64 -10.23 -59.16
C LEU A 68 22.51 -8.97 -58.93
N ALA A 69 23.19 -8.54 -60.00
CA ALA A 69 23.95 -7.30 -60.07
C ALA A 69 23.03 -6.06 -60.12
N GLU A 70 21.91 -6.13 -60.82
CA GLU A 70 20.91 -5.06 -60.90
C GLU A 70 20.12 -4.95 -59.59
N GLN A 71 19.76 -6.09 -58.98
CA GLN A 71 19.22 -6.10 -57.61
C GLN A 71 20.20 -5.50 -56.60
N ARG A 72 21.50 -5.82 -56.67
CA ARG A 72 22.53 -5.22 -55.80
C ARG A 72 22.72 -3.73 -56.04
N ARG A 73 22.61 -3.27 -57.29
CA ARG A 73 22.67 -1.83 -57.61
C ARG A 73 21.45 -1.10 -57.08
N LEU A 74 20.25 -1.65 -57.27
CA LEU A 74 19.02 -1.09 -56.72
C LEU A 74 19.05 -1.06 -55.19
N ILE A 75 19.55 -2.10 -54.52
CA ILE A 75 19.72 -2.11 -53.06
C ILE A 75 20.67 -1.00 -52.62
N ARG A 76 21.80 -0.83 -53.30
CA ARG A 76 22.78 0.22 -52.99
C ARG A 76 22.24 1.62 -53.26
N GLU A 77 21.47 1.80 -54.33
CA GLU A 77 20.83 3.06 -54.69
C GLU A 77 19.69 3.40 -53.70
N ILE A 78 18.99 2.40 -53.15
CA ILE A 78 18.02 2.57 -52.06
C ILE A 78 18.72 2.89 -50.72
N GLU A 79 19.90 2.31 -50.46
CA GLU A 79 20.72 2.62 -49.28
C GLU A 79 21.35 4.02 -49.35
N GLU A 80 21.79 4.47 -50.53
CA GLU A 80 22.36 5.81 -50.75
C GLU A 80 21.26 6.90 -50.86
N ALA A 81 20.04 6.56 -51.33
CA ALA A 81 18.89 7.48 -51.37
C ALA A 81 18.12 7.57 -50.05
N ARG A 82 18.31 6.60 -49.15
CA ARG A 82 18.09 6.82 -47.72
C ARG A 82 19.23 7.72 -47.23
N GLU A 83 19.16 9.01 -47.55
CA GLU A 83 19.59 10.01 -46.59
C GLU A 83 19.07 9.54 -45.23
N GLU A 84 19.96 9.42 -44.26
CA GLU A 84 19.60 9.20 -42.87
C GLU A 84 18.75 10.42 -42.44
N THR A 85 17.48 10.41 -42.80
CA THR A 85 16.46 10.91 -41.90
C THR A 85 16.59 9.98 -40.71
N GLU A 86 17.51 10.32 -39.81
CA GLU A 86 17.55 9.79 -38.46
C GLU A 86 16.12 9.90 -37.98
N ASP A 87 15.41 8.77 -37.99
CA ASP A 87 14.08 8.69 -37.44
C ASP A 87 14.26 9.16 -35.99
N PRO A 88 13.60 10.25 -35.55
CA PRO A 88 13.78 10.75 -34.19
C PRO A 88 13.37 9.72 -33.12
N TYR A 89 12.80 8.58 -33.54
CA TYR A 89 12.47 7.42 -32.74
C TYR A 89 13.32 6.18 -33.05
N ASP A 90 14.51 6.34 -33.62
CA ASP A 90 15.41 5.22 -33.88
C ASP A 90 15.76 4.50 -32.55
N LYS A 91 15.62 3.17 -32.58
CA LYS A 91 15.86 2.26 -31.45
C LYS A 91 17.34 2.18 -31.05
N LYS A 92 18.21 2.95 -31.73
CA LYS A 92 19.67 3.00 -31.57
C LYS A 92 20.20 4.30 -30.96
N ALA A 93 19.35 5.20 -30.48
CA ALA A 93 19.85 6.33 -29.68
C ALA A 93 20.45 5.79 -28.37
N ASP A 94 21.71 6.11 -28.10
CA ASP A 94 22.43 5.76 -26.86
C ASP A 94 21.84 6.56 -25.68
N TYR A 95 20.67 6.15 -25.21
CA TYR A 95 20.02 6.80 -24.09
C TYR A 95 20.83 6.57 -22.80
N THR A 96 21.26 7.65 -22.15
CA THR A 96 21.93 7.57 -20.85
C THR A 96 20.92 7.31 -19.73
N TYR A 97 21.33 6.66 -18.64
CA TYR A 97 20.41 6.37 -17.50
C TYR A 97 19.65 7.61 -17.03
N ASP A 98 20.33 8.76 -17.01
CA ASP A 98 19.76 10.04 -16.58
C ASP A 98 18.67 10.53 -17.54
N ASP A 99 18.86 10.39 -18.87
CA ASP A 99 17.84 10.75 -19.86
C ASP A 99 16.58 9.86 -19.77
N LEU A 100 16.75 8.56 -19.50
CA LEU A 100 15.60 7.67 -19.25
C LEU A 100 14.90 8.04 -17.94
N LEU A 101 15.65 8.37 -16.91
CA LEU A 101 15.11 8.74 -15.60
C LEU A 101 14.29 10.02 -15.72
N ASP A 102 14.82 11.05 -16.39
CA ASP A 102 14.12 12.32 -16.63
C ASP A 102 12.84 12.12 -17.43
N ARG A 103 12.88 11.25 -18.46
CA ARG A 103 11.69 10.88 -19.22
C ARG A 103 10.64 10.19 -18.33
N VAL A 104 11.04 9.25 -17.48
CA VAL A 104 10.13 8.55 -16.57
C VAL A 104 9.55 9.51 -15.53
N VAL A 105 10.36 10.40 -14.97
CA VAL A 105 9.93 11.41 -14.00
C VAL A 105 8.96 12.40 -14.65
N ALA A 106 9.21 12.84 -15.88
CA ALA A 106 8.30 13.68 -16.65
C ALA A 106 6.96 12.98 -16.90
N ILE A 107 6.98 11.70 -17.28
CA ILE A 107 5.76 10.89 -17.42
C ILE A 107 5.03 10.76 -16.09
N LEU A 108 5.76 10.55 -14.99
CA LEU A 108 5.19 10.44 -13.64
C LEU A 108 4.53 11.75 -13.21
N HIS A 109 5.16 12.90 -13.50
CA HIS A 109 4.61 14.23 -13.27
C HIS A 109 3.35 14.50 -14.09
N SER A 110 3.33 14.07 -15.37
CA SER A 110 2.17 14.26 -16.24
C SER A 110 0.97 13.40 -15.84
N LYS A 111 1.20 12.16 -15.39
CA LYS A 111 0.13 11.19 -15.10
C LYS A 111 -0.36 11.24 -13.66
N ASN A 112 0.48 11.63 -12.71
CA ASN A 112 0.16 11.59 -11.29
C ASN A 112 0.67 12.84 -10.55
N PRO A 113 0.12 14.04 -10.82
CA PRO A 113 0.53 15.26 -10.12
C PRO A 113 0.32 15.17 -8.59
N ASP A 114 -0.71 14.44 -8.16
CA ASP A 114 -1.07 14.27 -6.74
C ASP A 114 -0.05 13.45 -5.91
N LEU A 115 0.82 12.67 -6.56
CA LEU A 115 1.85 11.86 -5.88
C LEU A 115 3.07 12.71 -5.48
N ILE A 116 3.34 13.80 -6.22
CA ILE A 116 4.51 14.67 -6.00
C ILE A 116 4.18 15.73 -4.96
N GLU A 117 3.03 16.41 -5.12
CA GLU A 117 2.50 17.26 -4.08
C GLU A 117 1.86 16.38 -3.01
N LYS A 118 2.63 15.93 -2.02
CA LYS A 118 2.12 15.26 -0.80
C LYS A 118 1.23 16.21 0.01
N LYS A 119 0.08 16.63 -0.54
CA LYS A 119 -0.99 17.30 0.17
C LYS A 119 -1.61 16.28 1.10
N ARG A 120 -1.11 16.29 2.34
CA ARG A 120 -1.78 15.58 3.43
C ARG A 120 -3.19 16.13 3.51
N ARG A 121 -4.20 15.27 3.35
CA ARG A 121 -5.59 15.70 3.57
C ARG A 121 -5.70 16.14 5.03
N ASN A 122 -5.87 17.45 5.26
CA ASN A 122 -6.13 17.96 6.59
C ASN A 122 -7.55 17.51 7.00
N MET A 123 -7.61 16.51 7.87
CA MET A 123 -8.88 16.01 8.37
C MET A 123 -9.49 17.01 9.34
N LYS A 124 -10.78 17.29 9.18
CA LYS A 124 -11.52 18.12 10.15
C LYS A 124 -11.49 17.43 11.53
N PRO A 125 -11.28 18.17 12.63
CA PRO A 125 -11.31 17.58 13.96
C PRO A 125 -12.71 17.03 14.28
N PRO A 126 -12.83 15.89 14.99
CA PRO A 126 -14.13 15.31 15.34
C PRO A 126 -14.88 16.19 16.34
N GLN A 127 -16.12 16.53 16.02
CA GLN A 127 -17.00 17.35 16.86
C GLN A 127 -17.94 16.45 17.66
N LEU A 128 -17.67 16.35 18.96
CA LEU A 128 -18.48 15.58 19.91
C LEU A 128 -19.29 16.51 20.81
N THR A 129 -20.60 16.32 20.80
CA THR A 129 -21.56 17.00 21.67
C THR A 129 -22.14 15.99 22.65
N ARG A 130 -22.42 16.41 23.88
CA ARG A 130 -23.07 15.52 24.87
C ARG A 130 -24.58 15.65 24.75
N VAL A 131 -25.27 14.52 24.60
CA VAL A 131 -26.74 14.46 24.59
C VAL A 131 -27.18 13.82 25.90
N GLY A 132 -27.44 14.66 26.90
CA GLY A 132 -27.73 14.22 28.27
C GLY A 132 -26.50 13.65 29.00
N THR A 133 -26.75 12.79 30.01
CA THR A 133 -25.70 12.35 30.96
C THR A 133 -24.94 11.10 30.50
N LYS A 134 -25.56 10.25 29.67
CA LYS A 134 -25.05 8.91 29.32
C LYS A 134 -24.88 8.68 27.82
N LYS A 135 -25.11 9.70 26.98
CA LYS A 135 -24.96 9.57 25.52
C LYS A 135 -24.05 10.69 24.99
N THR A 136 -23.18 10.32 24.07
CA THR A 136 -22.34 11.26 23.33
C THR A 136 -22.74 11.21 21.85
N LEU A 137 -22.94 12.37 21.24
CA LEU A 137 -23.28 12.55 19.84
C LEU A 137 -22.04 13.03 19.08
N TRP A 138 -21.70 12.33 18.01
CA TRP A 138 -20.69 12.77 17.05
C TRP A 138 -21.39 13.40 15.85
N VAL A 139 -21.22 14.72 15.71
CA VAL A 139 -21.95 15.53 14.72
C VAL A 139 -21.39 15.33 13.31
N ASN A 140 -20.07 15.42 13.14
CA ASN A 140 -19.41 15.36 11.83
C ASN A 140 -18.95 13.94 11.41
N PHE A 141 -19.67 12.90 11.83
CA PHE A 141 -19.30 11.52 11.52
C PHE A 141 -19.35 11.23 10.01
N GLN A 142 -20.46 11.54 9.36
CA GLN A 142 -20.63 11.33 7.92
C GLN A 142 -19.58 12.08 7.08
N GLU A 143 -19.30 13.34 7.41
CA GLU A 143 -18.29 14.15 6.71
C GLU A 143 -16.90 13.51 6.78
N ILE A 144 -16.53 12.99 7.97
CA ILE A 144 -15.24 12.33 8.17
C ILE A 144 -15.18 11.02 7.37
N CYS A 145 -16.25 10.22 7.36
CA CYS A 145 -16.34 9.00 6.54
C CYS A 145 -16.18 9.29 5.04
N THR A 146 -16.88 10.32 4.53
CA THR A 146 -16.79 10.74 3.12
C THR A 146 -15.39 11.27 2.78
N MET A 147 -14.78 12.05 3.67
CA MET A 147 -13.41 12.57 3.49
C MET A 147 -12.36 11.44 3.43
N MET A 148 -12.57 10.35 4.17
CA MET A 148 -11.73 9.15 4.12
C MET A 148 -12.08 8.21 2.97
N GLN A 149 -13.16 8.46 2.22
CA GLN A 149 -13.69 7.54 1.20
C GLN A 149 -13.96 6.15 1.78
N ARG A 150 -14.65 6.10 2.93
CA ARG A 150 -15.01 4.85 3.62
C ARG A 150 -16.50 4.76 3.87
N SER A 151 -17.02 3.53 3.86
CA SER A 151 -18.41 3.29 4.21
C SER A 151 -18.64 3.59 5.70
N PRO A 152 -19.73 4.31 6.05
CA PRO A 152 -20.02 4.67 7.44
C PRO A 152 -20.21 3.42 8.31
N ASP A 153 -20.76 2.34 7.75
CA ASP A 153 -20.98 1.07 8.45
C ASP A 153 -19.67 0.42 8.92
N HIS A 154 -18.62 0.45 8.08
CA HIS A 154 -17.34 -0.16 8.44
C HIS A 154 -16.64 0.66 9.53
N VAL A 155 -16.67 1.98 9.44
CA VAL A 155 -16.12 2.86 10.47
C VAL A 155 -16.89 2.66 11.78
N TYR A 156 -18.22 2.62 11.71
CA TYR A 156 -19.08 2.34 12.86
C TYR A 156 -18.72 1.02 13.54
N GLN A 157 -18.58 -0.07 12.78
CA GLN A 157 -18.23 -1.39 13.32
C GLN A 157 -16.88 -1.39 14.04
N PHE A 158 -15.88 -0.67 13.48
CA PHE A 158 -14.58 -0.51 14.11
C PHE A 158 -14.68 0.23 15.45
N PHE A 159 -15.39 1.36 15.48
CA PHE A 159 -15.55 2.13 16.71
C PHE A 159 -16.32 1.36 17.79
N MET A 160 -17.35 0.59 17.44
CA MET A 160 -18.07 -0.22 18.43
C MET A 160 -17.20 -1.36 18.97
N ALA A 161 -16.35 -1.97 18.14
CA ALA A 161 -15.41 -3.00 18.57
C ALA A 161 -14.33 -2.44 19.52
N GLU A 162 -13.76 -1.27 19.22
CA GLU A 162 -12.72 -0.63 20.04
C GLU A 162 -13.27 0.00 21.33
N LEU A 163 -14.46 0.60 21.29
CA LEU A 163 -15.09 1.20 22.46
C LEU A 163 -15.73 0.16 23.38
N GLY A 164 -16.06 -1.03 22.86
CA GLY A 164 -16.79 -2.05 23.61
C GLY A 164 -18.20 -1.59 24.00
N THR A 165 -18.80 -0.70 23.20
CA THR A 165 -20.13 -0.15 23.48
C THR A 165 -21.03 -0.29 22.27
N GLU A 166 -22.33 -0.18 22.53
CA GLU A 166 -23.35 -0.10 21.49
C GLU A 166 -23.63 1.37 21.12
N GLY A 167 -23.90 1.60 19.84
CA GLY A 167 -24.26 2.89 19.29
C GLY A 167 -25.34 2.74 18.23
N SER A 168 -25.78 3.86 17.68
CA SER A 168 -26.70 3.89 16.55
C SER A 168 -26.37 5.09 15.68
N ILE A 169 -26.45 4.90 14.36
CA ILE A 169 -26.36 5.99 13.40
C ILE A 169 -27.77 6.60 13.30
N ASP A 170 -27.85 7.92 13.48
CA ASP A 170 -29.07 8.70 13.30
C ASP A 170 -29.36 8.90 11.81
N GLY A 171 -30.62 9.16 11.45
CA GLY A 171 -31.02 9.39 10.05
C GLY A 171 -30.33 10.58 9.38
N GLN A 172 -29.79 11.51 10.18
CA GLN A 172 -29.00 12.65 9.73
C GLN A 172 -27.49 12.34 9.57
N GLY A 173 -27.07 11.07 9.66
CA GLY A 173 -25.67 10.66 9.51
C GLY A 173 -24.77 11.00 10.72
N ARG A 174 -25.38 11.29 11.88
CA ARG A 174 -24.68 11.53 13.15
C ARG A 174 -24.57 10.23 13.93
N LEU A 175 -23.46 10.02 14.63
CA LEU A 175 -23.26 8.80 15.42
C LEU A 175 -23.61 9.05 16.89
N VAL A 176 -24.57 8.30 17.42
CA VAL A 176 -24.92 8.29 18.84
C VAL A 176 -24.23 7.13 19.53
N ILE A 177 -23.41 7.42 20.53
CA ILE A 177 -22.65 6.42 21.30
C ILE A 177 -23.14 6.43 22.75
N ARG A 178 -23.35 5.24 23.32
CA ARG A 178 -23.63 5.09 24.75
C ARG A 178 -22.32 5.28 25.54
N GLY A 179 -22.34 6.21 26.47
CA GLY A 179 -21.18 6.54 27.31
C GLY A 179 -20.80 8.01 27.25
N LYS A 180 -19.84 8.37 28.11
CA LYS A 180 -19.24 9.71 28.17
C LYS A 180 -17.84 9.62 27.58
N TYR A 181 -17.65 10.22 26.41
CA TYR A 181 -16.36 10.21 25.73
C TYR A 181 -15.75 11.61 25.65
N VAL A 182 -14.42 11.65 25.75
CA VAL A 182 -13.62 12.86 25.57
C VAL A 182 -13.17 12.90 24.10
N PRO A 183 -13.21 14.07 23.42
CA PRO A 183 -12.78 14.20 22.02
C PRO A 183 -11.39 13.62 21.73
N LYS A 184 -10.42 13.91 22.60
CA LYS A 184 -9.04 13.38 22.49
C LYS A 184 -8.98 11.86 22.38
N TYR A 185 -9.88 11.14 23.06
CA TYR A 185 -9.91 9.69 23.00
C TYR A 185 -10.40 9.19 21.64
N ILE A 186 -11.47 9.81 21.12
CA ILE A 186 -12.01 9.50 19.80
C ILE A 186 -11.00 9.82 18.69
N GLU A 187 -10.27 10.93 18.81
CA GLU A 187 -9.17 11.26 17.90
C GLU A 187 -8.08 10.18 17.88
N SER A 188 -7.71 9.63 19.05
CA SER A 188 -6.71 8.57 19.12
C SER A 188 -7.15 7.28 18.41
N LEU A 189 -8.42 6.92 18.55
CA LEU A 189 -9.02 5.77 17.85
C LEU A 189 -9.12 6.01 16.35
N LEU A 190 -9.49 7.23 15.95
CA LEU A 190 -9.55 7.61 14.54
C LEU A 190 -8.16 7.53 13.89
N ARG A 191 -7.09 7.95 14.58
CA ARG A 191 -5.72 7.77 14.09
C ARG A 191 -5.34 6.31 13.90
N LYS A 192 -5.71 5.41 14.82
CA LYS A 192 -5.50 3.96 14.64
C LYS A 192 -6.22 3.44 13.41
N TYR A 193 -7.49 3.83 13.23
CA TYR A 193 -8.28 3.45 12.06
C TYR A 193 -7.64 3.89 10.75
N ILE A 194 -7.14 5.14 10.70
CA ILE A 194 -6.48 5.68 9.50
C ILE A 194 -5.25 4.86 9.14
N VAL A 195 -4.39 4.55 10.11
CA VAL A 195 -3.15 3.79 9.88
C VAL A 195 -3.43 2.37 9.37
N GLU A 196 -4.47 1.73 9.89
CA GLU A 196 -4.74 0.31 9.60
C GLU A 196 -5.60 0.09 8.34
N TYR A 197 -6.58 0.97 8.09
CA TYR A 197 -7.62 0.76 7.08
C TYR A 197 -7.65 1.82 5.96
N VAL A 198 -6.98 2.98 6.13
CA VAL A 198 -7.03 4.09 5.15
C VAL A 198 -5.69 4.30 4.46
N THR A 199 -4.58 4.31 5.20
CA THR A 199 -3.26 4.53 4.61
C THR A 199 -2.74 3.28 3.93
N CYS A 200 -2.24 3.43 2.71
CA CYS A 200 -1.51 2.37 2.04
C CYS A 200 -0.15 2.12 2.74
N GLN A 201 0.23 0.87 2.96
CA GLN A 201 1.52 0.53 3.59
C GLN A 201 2.73 0.80 2.66
N MET A 202 2.50 0.79 1.33
CA MET A 202 3.56 0.96 0.33
C MET A 202 3.87 2.44 0.08
N CYS A 203 2.88 3.22 -0.36
CA CYS A 203 3.04 4.63 -0.73
C CYS A 203 2.62 5.62 0.37
N ARG A 204 2.04 5.16 1.49
CA ARG A 204 1.48 6.00 2.57
C ARG A 204 0.41 7.01 2.13
N SER A 205 -0.16 6.82 0.94
CA SER A 205 -1.23 7.68 0.48
C SER A 205 -2.57 7.29 1.12
N PRO A 206 -3.47 8.26 1.34
CA PRO A 206 -4.82 8.00 1.83
C PRO A 206 -5.81 7.65 0.71
N ASN A 207 -5.39 7.67 -0.57
CA ASN A 207 -6.23 7.39 -1.75
C ASN A 207 -6.37 5.87 -1.95
N THR A 208 -7.12 5.25 -1.07
CA THR A 208 -7.37 3.81 -1.11
C THR A 208 -8.86 3.55 -1.06
N GLU A 209 -9.29 2.41 -1.58
CA GLU A 209 -10.67 1.94 -1.55
C GLU A 209 -10.76 0.61 -0.81
N LEU A 210 -11.82 0.47 0.00
CA LEU A 210 -12.07 -0.75 0.75
C LEU A 210 -13.20 -1.54 0.08
N THR A 211 -12.87 -2.68 -0.50
CA THR A 211 -13.84 -3.61 -1.08
C THR A 211 -14.04 -4.82 -0.16
N LYS A 212 -15.26 -5.35 -0.12
CA LYS A 212 -15.58 -6.58 0.61
C LYS A 212 -15.72 -7.68 -0.42
N ASP A 213 -14.85 -8.67 -0.36
CA ASP A 213 -14.97 -9.85 -1.23
C ASP A 213 -16.04 -10.79 -0.68
N SER A 214 -17.03 -11.13 -1.51
CA SER A 214 -18.16 -11.97 -1.13
C SER A 214 -17.74 -13.44 -0.96
N GLY A 215 -16.72 -13.90 -1.70
CA GLY A 215 -16.20 -15.26 -1.60
C GLY A 215 -15.35 -15.48 -0.35
N SER A 216 -14.37 -14.62 -0.10
CA SER A 216 -13.44 -14.75 1.02
C SER A 216 -13.99 -14.18 2.35
N ARG A 217 -15.05 -13.36 2.32
CA ARG A 217 -15.56 -12.56 3.46
C ARG A 217 -14.52 -11.59 4.07
N LEU A 218 -13.34 -11.47 3.45
CA LEU A 218 -12.27 -10.57 3.84
C LEU A 218 -12.47 -9.19 3.21
N HIS A 219 -11.89 -8.19 3.86
CA HIS A 219 -11.82 -6.84 3.32
C HIS A 219 -10.49 -6.66 2.58
N PHE A 220 -10.56 -6.12 1.37
CA PHE A 220 -9.39 -5.79 0.56
C PHE A 220 -9.29 -4.27 0.44
N CYS A 221 -8.11 -3.74 0.74
CA CYS A 221 -7.76 -2.34 0.54
C CYS A 221 -6.96 -2.24 -0.76
N SER A 222 -7.53 -1.57 -1.76
CA SER A 222 -6.91 -1.30 -3.06
C SER A 222 -6.44 0.15 -3.10
N CYS A 223 -5.17 0.39 -3.41
CA CYS A 223 -4.65 1.74 -3.58
C CYS A 223 -4.84 2.23 -5.02
N ARG A 224 -5.40 3.42 -5.20
CA ARG A 224 -5.57 4.03 -6.54
C ARG A 224 -4.25 4.59 -7.08
N ASP A 225 -3.36 5.05 -6.21
CA ASP A 225 -2.10 5.69 -6.64
C ASP A 225 -1.03 4.66 -7.06
N CYS A 226 -0.90 3.55 -6.32
CA CYS A 226 0.14 2.54 -6.57
C CYS A 226 -0.40 1.18 -7.04
N GLY A 227 -1.71 1.03 -7.19
CA GLY A 227 -2.35 -0.21 -7.65
C GLY A 227 -2.21 -1.42 -6.72
N SER A 228 -1.60 -1.25 -5.54
CA SER A 228 -1.38 -2.36 -4.62
C SER A 228 -2.69 -2.77 -3.95
N SER A 229 -3.00 -4.06 -3.98
CA SER A 229 -4.10 -4.67 -3.23
C SER A 229 -3.55 -5.38 -1.99
N ARG A 230 -4.13 -5.11 -0.82
CA ARG A 230 -3.79 -5.78 0.44
C ARG A 230 -5.06 -6.29 1.12
N SER A 231 -5.02 -7.50 1.67
CA SER A 231 -6.03 -7.97 2.61
C SER A 231 -5.86 -7.29 3.97
N VAL A 232 -6.95 -6.75 4.51
CA VAL A 232 -6.97 -6.09 5.82
C VAL A 232 -7.56 -7.03 6.87
N ALA A 233 -7.11 -6.90 8.11
CA ALA A 233 -7.64 -7.68 9.22
C ALA A 233 -9.14 -7.40 9.40
N PRO A 234 -9.97 -8.45 9.52
CA PRO A 234 -11.39 -8.26 9.81
C PRO A 234 -11.56 -7.63 11.19
N ILE A 235 -12.52 -6.72 11.32
CA ILE A 235 -12.86 -6.12 12.61
C ILE A 235 -13.44 -7.22 13.51
N ARG A 236 -12.67 -7.63 14.52
CA ARG A 236 -13.12 -8.59 15.53
C ARG A 236 -13.44 -7.82 16.80
N SER A 237 -14.71 -7.83 17.21
CA SER A 237 -15.04 -7.43 18.57
C SER A 237 -14.41 -8.43 19.56
N GLY A 238 -13.78 -7.90 20.61
CA GLY A 238 -13.28 -8.73 21.70
C GLY A 238 -14.42 -9.45 22.42
N TYR A 239 -14.07 -10.42 23.27
CA TYR A 239 -15.05 -11.08 24.13
C TYR A 239 -15.65 -10.08 25.12
N HIS A 240 -16.95 -9.81 25.00
CA HIS A 240 -17.68 -8.95 25.92
C HIS A 240 -18.33 -9.80 27.03
N ALA A 241 -17.73 -9.80 28.21
CA ALA A 241 -18.29 -10.49 29.37
C ALA A 241 -19.61 -9.82 29.79
N THR A 242 -20.71 -10.57 29.83
CA THR A 242 -22.00 -10.02 30.29
C THR A 242 -21.92 -9.64 31.77
N SER A 243 -21.92 -8.34 32.03
CA SER A 243 -21.84 -7.84 33.40
C SER A 243 -23.13 -8.16 34.17
N ARG A 244 -23.09 -8.07 35.51
CA ARG A 244 -24.33 -8.14 36.31
C ARG A 244 -25.32 -7.03 35.93
N ALA A 245 -24.83 -5.88 35.46
CA ALA A 245 -25.67 -4.79 35.00
C ALA A 245 -26.38 -5.15 33.69
N ASP A 246 -25.69 -5.76 32.73
CA ASP A 246 -26.28 -6.20 31.45
C ASP A 246 -27.35 -7.27 31.68
N ARG A 247 -27.09 -8.23 32.58
CA ARG A 247 -28.07 -9.25 32.97
C ARG A 247 -29.29 -8.64 33.66
N ARG A 248 -29.12 -7.58 34.44
CA ARG A 248 -30.24 -6.86 35.07
C ARG A 248 -31.04 -6.06 34.03
N ALA A 249 -30.37 -5.40 33.10
CA ALA A 249 -31.01 -4.68 32.00
C ALA A 249 -31.80 -5.61 31.08
N ALA A 250 -31.23 -6.76 30.71
CA ALA A 250 -31.90 -7.78 29.91
C ALA A 250 -33.17 -8.32 30.62
N ARG A 251 -33.10 -8.56 31.93
CA ARG A 251 -34.27 -8.97 32.73
C ARG A 251 -35.33 -7.88 32.83
N ALA A 252 -34.93 -6.62 32.92
CA ALA A 252 -35.86 -5.49 32.96
C ALA A 252 -36.53 -5.22 31.60
N ALA A 253 -35.84 -5.48 30.49
CA ALA A 253 -36.37 -5.35 29.15
C ALA A 253 -37.28 -6.52 28.72
N ALA A 254 -37.15 -7.67 29.37
CA ALA A 254 -38.00 -8.86 29.16
C ALA A 254 -39.29 -8.85 30.00
N ARG A 255 -39.53 -7.79 30.77
CA ARG A 255 -40.66 -7.63 31.69
C ARG A 255 -41.58 -6.52 31.18
#